data_AF-A0AAF3FG34-F1
#
_entry.id   AF-A0AAF3FG34-F1
#
_cell.length_a   1.000
_cell.length_b   1.000
_cell.length_c   1.000
_cell.angle_alpha   90.00
_cell.angle_beta   90.00
_cell.angle_gamma   90.00
#
_symmetry.space_group_name_H-M   'P 1'
#
loop_
_entity.id
_entity.type
_entity.pdbx_description
1 polymer ?
#
loop_
_entity_poly.entity_id
_entity_poly.type
_entity_poly.pdbx_seq_one_letter_code
_entity_poly.pdbx_strand_id
1 'polypeptide(L)'
;MIFSVILPFFALFSKSEAVRCRTCVEVSNGGCVAFEDCGNSYCVYEHITSNQMSIVRRSCQAGIQYKFDDGSVIDVLNRCVRKKTATHNYEIRICNDADYCNDQCEQAPGISLRRCHNCLAQNVNDCTGSTCFGRFCTYERRLENGLLRIEKGCTNETFLMLPDGNRLTDLNTCETRSYHQNGLFVGKLCDNGDYCNGQCVNPINPDEKTLQCSECQADNALDCNSGHMCTGKYCVFVREETPNSISVRRTCSNEGSWEFPDYTRTRTINDCESRTIRDVNYLVEVCNTGNNCANLCVQQPVLTTRPYNDPQVTCYMCSSSGADCYSGECRGNYCYYFLVYDRTSGQARSQRGCSAQRELELDDQAIDAYGSCKQLAQGDRIILANTCNSMNHCDSGCTQLAATLTREVVCTNCQSQGTSCQGSPCAGKYCYYYREFDSINGNFVHRGCSDQESRLLPNGKMSQGYGQCDYGNIGSTTFVFNSCNSTNFCDTLCQSAPFPLTTSTASWTTEYNRDKGVSNLSLFISMMISFWVMIVLH
;
A
#
# COMPACT_ATOMS: atom_id res chain seq x y z
N MET A 1 -16.32 -38.00 -77.91
CA MET A 1 -16.89 -37.90 -76.55
C MET A 1 -15.90 -37.13 -75.69
N ILE A 2 -16.17 -35.86 -75.43
CA ILE A 2 -15.41 -35.02 -74.49
C ILE A 2 -16.44 -34.53 -73.47
N PHE A 3 -16.31 -34.99 -72.22
CA PHE A 3 -17.16 -34.58 -71.11
C PHE A 3 -16.58 -33.32 -70.47
N SER A 4 -17.32 -32.22 -70.60
CA SER A 4 -17.05 -30.94 -69.94
C SER A 4 -17.54 -31.04 -68.48
N VAL A 5 -16.64 -30.91 -67.52
CA VAL A 5 -16.96 -30.84 -66.09
C VAL A 5 -16.99 -29.35 -65.70
N ILE A 6 -18.20 -28.83 -65.50
CA ILE A 6 -18.44 -27.48 -64.97
C ILE A 6 -18.41 -27.59 -63.44
N LEU A 7 -17.36 -27.07 -62.81
CA LEU A 7 -17.29 -26.84 -61.36
C LEU A 7 -18.00 -25.52 -61.02
N PRO A 8 -18.98 -25.51 -60.10
CA PRO A 8 -19.58 -24.26 -59.63
C PRO A 8 -18.61 -23.57 -58.66
N PHE A 9 -18.12 -22.40 -59.05
CA PHE A 9 -17.48 -21.44 -58.14
C PHE A 9 -18.51 -20.98 -57.10
N PHE A 10 -18.50 -21.58 -55.92
CA PHE A 10 -19.17 -21.02 -54.74
C PHE A 10 -18.40 -19.78 -54.30
N ALA A 11 -18.91 -18.61 -54.66
CA ALA A 11 -18.49 -17.35 -54.07
C ALA A 11 -18.88 -17.36 -52.58
N LEU A 12 -17.90 -17.61 -51.71
CA LEU A 12 -18.01 -17.40 -50.28
C LEU A 12 -18.14 -15.89 -50.03
N PHE A 13 -19.38 -15.39 -50.03
CA PHE A 13 -19.67 -14.07 -49.47
C PHE A 13 -19.50 -14.17 -47.96
N SER A 14 -18.31 -13.81 -47.46
CA SER A 14 -18.09 -13.53 -46.05
C SER A 14 -19.00 -12.35 -45.67
N LYS A 15 -20.12 -12.64 -44.99
CA LYS A 15 -20.88 -11.59 -44.30
C LYS A 15 -19.96 -10.99 -43.26
N SER A 16 -19.48 -9.77 -43.45
CA SER A 16 -18.84 -9.03 -42.36
C SER A 16 -19.89 -8.86 -41.28
N GLU A 17 -19.62 -9.37 -40.08
CA GLU A 17 -20.47 -9.12 -38.92
C GLU A 17 -20.56 -7.60 -38.72
N ALA A 18 -21.77 -7.09 -38.48
CA ALA A 18 -21.98 -5.67 -38.27
C ALA A 18 -21.31 -5.26 -36.95
N VAL A 19 -20.51 -4.19 -36.99
CA VAL A 19 -19.84 -3.64 -35.81
C VAL A 19 -20.84 -2.77 -35.05
N ARG A 20 -20.91 -2.91 -33.71
CA ARG A 20 -21.71 -2.03 -32.85
C ARG A 20 -20.95 -0.74 -32.61
N CYS A 21 -21.62 0.40 -32.73
CA CYS A 21 -21.01 1.71 -32.56
C CYS A 21 -21.75 2.51 -31.49
N ARG A 22 -21.02 3.35 -30.76
CA ARG A 22 -21.67 4.34 -29.90
C ARG A 22 -22.29 5.44 -30.74
N THR A 23 -23.43 5.91 -30.27
CA THR A 23 -24.14 7.05 -30.85
C THR A 23 -24.36 8.12 -29.79
N CYS A 24 -23.75 9.29 -29.96
CA CYS A 24 -24.08 10.45 -29.12
C CYS A 24 -23.64 11.77 -29.75
N VAL A 25 -24.14 12.85 -29.17
CA VAL A 25 -23.70 14.21 -29.43
C VAL A 25 -23.38 14.88 -28.09
N GLU A 26 -22.21 15.48 -28.01
CA GLU A 26 -21.69 16.23 -26.86
C GLU A 26 -21.37 17.64 -27.34
N VAL A 27 -21.84 18.68 -26.61
CA VAL A 27 -21.55 20.08 -26.93
C VAL A 27 -20.95 20.73 -25.69
N SER A 28 -19.73 21.26 -25.83
CA SER A 28 -19.06 22.11 -24.84
C SER A 28 -19.05 21.55 -23.40
N ASN A 29 -18.45 20.36 -23.22
CA ASN A 29 -18.31 19.63 -21.94
C ASN A 29 -19.62 19.21 -21.24
N GLY A 30 -20.78 19.44 -21.86
CA GLY A 30 -22.04 18.84 -21.41
C GLY A 30 -22.06 17.38 -21.84
N GLY A 31 -22.04 16.44 -20.90
CA GLY A 31 -21.87 15.01 -21.16
C GLY A 31 -22.68 14.46 -22.34
N CYS A 32 -22.10 13.46 -23.01
CA CYS A 32 -22.60 12.78 -24.21
C CYS A 32 -24.07 12.34 -24.03
N VAL A 33 -24.99 12.99 -24.76
CA VAL A 33 -26.41 12.60 -24.81
C VAL A 33 -26.51 11.35 -25.68
N ALA A 34 -26.57 10.19 -25.02
CA ALA A 34 -26.56 8.89 -25.68
C ALA A 34 -27.87 8.61 -26.43
N PHE A 35 -27.74 8.08 -27.64
CA PHE A 35 -28.82 7.45 -28.40
C PHE A 35 -28.65 5.92 -28.38
N GLU A 36 -29.64 5.17 -28.87
CA GLU A 36 -29.51 3.72 -29.03
C GLU A 36 -28.34 3.37 -29.96
N ASP A 37 -27.46 2.49 -29.47
CA ASP A 37 -26.32 1.96 -30.22
C ASP A 37 -26.77 1.43 -31.59
N CYS A 38 -25.97 1.67 -32.62
CA CYS A 38 -26.27 1.25 -33.98
C CYS A 38 -25.30 0.15 -34.45
N GLY A 39 -25.76 -0.71 -35.35
CA GLY A 39 -24.95 -1.73 -36.01
C GLY A 39 -24.79 -1.41 -37.50
N ASN A 40 -23.57 -1.13 -37.96
CA ASN A 40 -23.28 -0.89 -39.38
C ASN A 40 -21.87 -1.38 -39.74
N SER A 41 -21.43 -1.14 -40.97
CA SER A 41 -20.09 -1.55 -41.44
C SER A 41 -18.96 -0.73 -40.79
N TYR A 42 -19.24 0.51 -40.36
CA TYR A 42 -18.25 1.42 -39.80
C TYR A 42 -18.83 2.30 -38.69
N CYS A 43 -18.01 2.57 -37.68
CA CYS A 43 -18.24 3.54 -36.63
C CYS A 43 -17.45 4.83 -36.91
N VAL A 44 -18.01 5.98 -36.55
CA VAL A 44 -17.38 7.29 -36.74
C VAL A 44 -17.29 8.02 -35.40
N TYR A 45 -16.10 8.51 -35.09
CA TYR A 45 -15.83 9.51 -34.07
C TYR A 45 -15.53 10.83 -34.79
N GLU A 46 -16.22 11.88 -34.39
CA GLU A 46 -16.06 13.25 -34.87
C GLU A 46 -15.83 14.17 -33.68
N HIS A 47 -14.68 14.84 -33.61
CA HIS A 47 -14.48 15.94 -32.68
C HIS A 47 -14.17 17.21 -33.47
N ILE A 48 -15.05 18.19 -33.35
CA ILE A 48 -15.02 19.43 -34.12
C ILE A 48 -14.84 20.59 -33.14
N THR A 49 -13.74 21.34 -33.30
CA THR A 49 -13.43 22.51 -32.47
C THR A 49 -13.37 23.76 -33.33
N SER A 50 -14.15 24.79 -32.98
CA SER A 50 -14.09 26.12 -33.60
C SER A 50 -14.18 27.22 -32.56
N ASN A 51 -13.13 28.04 -32.46
CA ASN A 51 -12.93 29.26 -31.64
C ASN A 51 -13.36 29.20 -30.15
N GLN A 52 -14.58 28.80 -29.83
CA GLN A 52 -15.15 28.67 -28.48
C GLN A 52 -16.11 27.46 -28.31
N MET A 53 -16.32 26.65 -29.35
CA MET A 53 -17.23 25.51 -29.33
C MET A 53 -16.49 24.22 -29.64
N SER A 54 -16.77 23.18 -28.86
CA SER A 54 -16.27 21.82 -29.06
C SER A 54 -17.48 20.89 -29.15
N ILE A 55 -17.58 20.15 -30.26
CA ILE A 55 -18.64 19.18 -30.50
C ILE A 55 -18.00 17.81 -30.66
N VAL A 56 -18.41 16.83 -29.86
CA VAL A 56 -18.07 15.42 -30.08
C VAL A 56 -19.31 14.70 -30.58
N ARG A 57 -19.21 14.04 -31.72
CA ARG A 57 -20.26 13.21 -32.31
C ARG A 57 -19.73 11.79 -32.50
N ARG A 58 -20.55 10.83 -32.13
CA ARG A 58 -20.33 9.40 -32.36
C ARG A 58 -21.52 8.87 -33.16
N SER A 59 -21.27 8.13 -34.23
CA SER A 59 -22.33 7.63 -35.12
C SER A 59 -21.91 6.36 -35.89
N CYS A 60 -22.87 5.72 -36.56
CA CYS A 60 -22.60 4.70 -37.58
C CYS A 60 -22.60 5.30 -38.98
N GLN A 61 -21.79 4.72 -39.87
CA GLN A 61 -21.75 5.09 -41.28
C GLN A 61 -21.70 3.84 -42.18
N ALA A 62 -22.30 3.95 -43.37
CA ALA A 62 -22.34 2.85 -44.35
C ALA A 62 -21.08 2.74 -45.22
N GLY A 63 -20.32 3.83 -45.36
CA GLY A 63 -19.10 3.88 -46.18
C GLY A 63 -17.87 4.29 -45.38
N ILE A 64 -16.70 4.19 -46.00
CA ILE A 64 -15.40 4.53 -45.39
C ILE A 64 -15.03 6.01 -45.55
N GLN A 65 -15.84 6.81 -46.24
CA GLN A 65 -15.47 8.18 -46.63
C GLN A 65 -16.08 9.20 -45.69
N TYR A 66 -15.25 10.09 -45.13
CA TYR A 66 -15.70 11.24 -44.37
C TYR A 66 -15.38 12.53 -45.13
N LYS A 67 -16.39 13.40 -45.33
CA LYS A 67 -16.27 14.64 -46.09
C LYS A 67 -16.23 15.84 -45.14
N PHE A 68 -15.18 16.66 -45.25
CA PHE A 68 -15.02 17.89 -44.47
C PHE A 68 -15.79 19.06 -45.10
N ASP A 69 -15.92 20.16 -44.36
CA ASP A 69 -16.59 21.40 -44.80
C ASP A 69 -15.89 22.09 -46.00
N ASP A 70 -14.58 21.90 -46.15
CA ASP A 70 -13.79 22.36 -47.31
C ASP A 70 -13.96 21.49 -48.57
N GLY A 71 -14.81 20.45 -48.50
CA GLY A 71 -15.10 19.53 -49.60
C GLY A 71 -14.11 18.39 -49.78
N SER A 72 -12.98 18.38 -49.06
CA SER A 72 -12.05 17.26 -49.05
C SER A 72 -12.63 16.02 -48.38
N VAL A 73 -12.02 14.86 -48.64
CA VAL A 73 -12.46 13.56 -48.13
C VAL A 73 -11.28 12.82 -47.51
N ILE A 74 -11.52 12.09 -46.42
CA ILE A 74 -10.62 11.04 -45.92
C ILE A 74 -11.30 9.68 -46.04
N ASP A 75 -10.49 8.65 -46.25
CA ASP A 75 -10.89 7.25 -46.36
C ASP A 75 -10.00 6.32 -45.50
N VAL A 76 -9.32 6.90 -44.51
CA VAL A 76 -8.39 6.17 -43.64
C VAL A 76 -9.17 5.48 -42.52
N LEU A 77 -9.13 4.15 -42.51
CA LEU A 77 -9.72 3.31 -41.48
C LEU A 77 -8.80 3.10 -40.28
N ASN A 78 -9.41 2.96 -39.10
CA ASN A 78 -8.79 2.57 -37.83
C ASN A 78 -7.61 3.48 -37.41
N ARG A 79 -7.66 4.75 -37.83
CA ARG A 79 -6.68 5.77 -37.47
C ARG A 79 -7.37 7.09 -37.18
N CYS A 80 -6.82 7.81 -36.23
CA CYS A 80 -7.22 9.17 -35.96
C CYS A 80 -6.61 10.11 -36.99
N VAL A 81 -7.45 10.93 -37.63
CA VAL A 81 -7.05 11.95 -38.59
C VAL A 81 -7.38 13.32 -38.01
N ARG A 82 -6.34 14.13 -37.81
CA ARG A 82 -6.50 15.53 -37.43
C ARG A 82 -6.38 16.41 -38.65
N LYS A 83 -7.37 17.27 -38.87
CA LYS A 83 -7.40 18.19 -40.01
C LYS A 83 -7.92 19.56 -39.60
N LYS A 84 -7.21 20.61 -40.00
CA LYS A 84 -7.68 22.00 -39.86
C LYS A 84 -8.23 22.50 -41.20
N THR A 85 -9.43 23.06 -41.19
CA THR A 85 -10.03 23.78 -42.33
C THR A 85 -10.09 25.28 -42.03
N ALA A 86 -10.68 26.07 -42.92
CA ALA A 86 -10.84 27.50 -42.71
C ALA A 86 -11.68 27.84 -41.47
N THR A 87 -12.59 26.94 -41.10
CA THR A 87 -13.66 27.18 -40.12
C THR A 87 -13.55 26.31 -38.87
N HIS A 88 -12.94 25.12 -38.96
CA HIS A 88 -12.89 24.16 -37.86
C HIS A 88 -11.55 23.42 -37.76
N ASN A 89 -11.24 22.91 -36.56
CA ASN A 89 -10.28 21.83 -36.36
C ASN A 89 -11.06 20.53 -36.14
N TYR A 90 -10.76 19.52 -36.92
CA TYR A 90 -11.37 18.21 -36.89
C TYR A 90 -10.41 17.18 -36.33
N GLU A 91 -10.94 16.26 -35.53
CA GLU A 91 -10.31 15.03 -35.10
C GLU A 91 -11.28 13.88 -35.39
N ILE A 92 -11.01 13.11 -36.46
CA ILE A 92 -11.92 12.12 -37.03
C ILE A 92 -11.32 10.72 -36.97
N ARG A 93 -12.10 9.73 -36.56
CA ARG A 93 -11.76 8.31 -36.74
C ARG A 93 -12.93 7.57 -37.34
N ILE A 94 -12.67 6.88 -38.45
CA ILE A 94 -13.58 5.88 -39.04
C ILE A 94 -12.99 4.52 -38.68
N CYS A 95 -13.78 3.63 -38.09
CA CYS A 95 -13.26 2.35 -37.63
C CYS A 95 -14.26 1.21 -37.76
N ASN A 96 -13.72 0.00 -37.85
CA ASN A 96 -14.45 -1.25 -37.91
C ASN A 96 -13.66 -2.42 -37.30
N ASP A 97 -12.64 -2.09 -36.50
CA ASP A 97 -11.71 -3.04 -35.89
C ASP A 97 -12.24 -3.67 -34.60
N ALA A 98 -13.23 -3.05 -33.95
CA ALA A 98 -13.90 -3.59 -32.77
C ALA A 98 -15.28 -2.91 -32.55
N ASP A 99 -16.15 -3.57 -31.79
CA ASP A 99 -17.33 -2.91 -31.23
C ASP A 99 -16.90 -1.68 -30.41
N TYR A 100 -17.61 -0.58 -30.59
CA TYR A 100 -17.39 0.71 -29.94
C TYR A 100 -16.00 1.31 -30.20
N CYS A 101 -15.39 0.97 -31.34
CA CYS A 101 -14.10 1.54 -31.74
C CYS A 101 -14.09 3.07 -31.90
N ASN A 102 -15.28 3.70 -31.98
CA ASN A 102 -15.46 5.15 -32.07
C ASN A 102 -15.63 5.85 -30.71
N ASP A 103 -15.22 5.23 -29.60
CA ASP A 103 -15.27 5.87 -28.28
C ASP A 103 -14.32 7.08 -28.18
N GLN A 104 -13.16 7.01 -28.83
CA GLN A 104 -12.15 8.07 -28.87
C GLN A 104 -11.35 8.02 -30.18
N CYS A 105 -10.80 9.16 -30.60
CA CYS A 105 -10.03 9.22 -31.85
C CYS A 105 -8.67 8.52 -31.70
N GLU A 106 -7.79 9.04 -30.84
CA GLU A 106 -6.55 8.35 -30.50
C GLU A 106 -6.81 7.29 -29.42
N GLN A 107 -6.84 6.02 -29.83
CA GLN A 107 -6.36 4.98 -28.93
C GLN A 107 -4.86 5.22 -28.82
N ALA A 108 -4.34 5.56 -27.64
CA ALA A 108 -2.89 5.66 -27.49
C ALA A 108 -2.28 4.33 -27.98
N PRO A 109 -1.24 4.38 -28.82
CA PRO A 109 -0.69 3.19 -29.45
C PRO A 109 -0.33 2.16 -28.37
N GLY A 110 -0.97 0.99 -28.43
CA GLY A 110 -0.79 -0.09 -27.45
C GLY A 110 -1.89 -0.23 -26.38
N ILE A 111 -2.91 0.63 -26.36
CA ILE A 111 -4.06 0.43 -25.45
C ILE A 111 -5.08 -0.49 -26.11
N SER A 112 -4.96 -1.78 -25.85
CA SER A 112 -5.99 -2.77 -26.16
C SER A 112 -7.21 -2.56 -25.24
N LEU A 113 -8.36 -2.20 -25.81
CA LEU A 113 -9.64 -2.26 -25.11
C LEU A 113 -9.92 -3.71 -24.70
N ARG A 114 -10.51 -3.89 -23.51
CA ARG A 114 -10.91 -5.18 -22.96
C ARG A 114 -12.41 -5.29 -22.99
N ARG A 115 -12.90 -6.46 -23.38
CA ARG A 115 -14.30 -6.84 -23.20
C ARG A 115 -14.48 -7.29 -21.76
N CYS A 116 -15.37 -6.65 -21.01
CA CYS A 116 -15.56 -6.88 -19.57
C CYS A 116 -16.98 -7.40 -19.29
N HIS A 117 -17.17 -8.10 -18.17
CA HIS A 117 -18.52 -8.33 -17.65
C HIS A 117 -19.12 -6.99 -17.19
N ASN A 118 -20.40 -6.78 -17.47
CA ASN A 118 -21.16 -5.61 -17.06
C ASN A 118 -22.49 -6.06 -16.43
N CYS A 119 -22.62 -5.94 -15.12
CA CYS A 119 -23.80 -6.40 -14.41
C CYS A 119 -23.88 -5.88 -12.98
N LEU A 120 -25.10 -5.95 -12.44
CA LEU A 120 -25.41 -5.66 -11.06
C LEU A 120 -26.22 -6.83 -10.49
N ALA A 121 -25.80 -7.38 -9.35
CA ALA A 121 -26.53 -8.39 -8.60
C ALA A 121 -26.63 -8.02 -7.11
N GLN A 122 -27.72 -8.42 -6.47
CA GLN A 122 -28.00 -8.19 -5.05
C GLN A 122 -28.03 -9.50 -4.24
N ASN A 123 -27.33 -10.52 -4.73
CA ASN A 123 -27.28 -11.84 -4.10
C ASN A 123 -25.86 -12.41 -4.13
N VAL A 124 -25.69 -13.58 -3.52
CA VAL A 124 -24.39 -14.27 -3.40
C VAL A 124 -23.89 -14.82 -4.73
N ASN A 125 -24.76 -14.92 -5.74
CA ASN A 125 -24.39 -15.48 -7.02
C ASN A 125 -23.63 -14.45 -7.84
N ASP A 126 -22.50 -14.86 -8.40
CA ASP A 126 -21.75 -14.02 -9.32
C ASP A 126 -22.63 -13.63 -10.51
N CYS A 127 -22.49 -12.38 -10.96
CA CYS A 127 -23.25 -11.90 -12.10
C CYS A 127 -22.41 -12.04 -13.38
N THR A 128 -23.01 -12.63 -14.41
CA THR A 128 -22.48 -12.68 -15.77
C THR A 128 -23.55 -12.10 -16.70
N GLY A 129 -23.75 -10.78 -16.60
CA GLY A 129 -24.76 -10.06 -17.40
C GLY A 129 -24.24 -9.65 -18.77
N SER A 130 -24.48 -8.39 -19.15
CA SER A 130 -24.05 -7.83 -20.44
C SER A 130 -22.53 -7.68 -20.50
N THR A 131 -22.04 -7.22 -21.65
CA THR A 131 -20.61 -6.93 -21.85
C THR A 131 -20.41 -5.44 -22.09
N CYS A 132 -19.28 -4.90 -21.66
CA CYS A 132 -18.86 -3.55 -22.02
C CYS A 132 -17.39 -3.53 -22.43
N PHE A 133 -16.94 -2.45 -23.06
CA PHE A 133 -15.56 -2.29 -23.53
C PHE A 133 -14.90 -1.08 -22.83
N GLY A 134 -13.73 -1.30 -22.26
CA GLY A 134 -12.95 -0.24 -21.61
C GLY A 134 -11.48 -0.61 -21.51
N ARG A 135 -10.63 0.33 -21.08
CA ARG A 135 -9.20 0.05 -20.85
C ARG A 135 -8.99 -0.94 -19.72
N PHE A 136 -9.84 -0.85 -18.70
CA PHE A 136 -9.82 -1.69 -17.51
C PHE A 136 -11.20 -2.28 -17.26
N CYS A 137 -11.24 -3.49 -16.74
CA CYS A 137 -12.47 -4.07 -16.20
C CYS A 137 -12.52 -3.85 -14.69
N THR A 138 -13.72 -3.56 -14.17
CA THR A 138 -13.96 -3.30 -12.74
C THR A 138 -14.80 -4.42 -12.13
N TYR A 139 -14.47 -4.81 -10.92
CA TYR A 139 -15.25 -5.69 -10.07
C TYR A 139 -15.38 -5.06 -8.69
N GLU A 140 -16.59 -5.03 -8.16
CA GLU A 140 -16.92 -4.53 -6.84
C GLU A 140 -17.89 -5.47 -6.14
N ARG A 141 -17.60 -5.79 -4.88
CA ARG A 141 -18.49 -6.54 -4.01
C ARG A 141 -18.57 -5.82 -2.68
N ARG A 142 -19.77 -5.43 -2.27
CA ARG A 142 -20.05 -4.64 -1.07
C ARG A 142 -21.11 -5.33 -0.23
N LEU A 143 -20.97 -5.29 1.10
CA LEU A 143 -22.06 -5.62 2.02
C LEU A 143 -22.70 -4.31 2.50
N GLU A 144 -23.90 -4.01 2.03
CA GLU A 144 -24.61 -2.76 2.31
C GLU A 144 -25.95 -3.10 2.98
N ASN A 145 -26.15 -2.66 4.23
CA ASN A 145 -27.32 -2.99 5.04
C ASN A 145 -27.59 -4.51 5.18
N GLY A 146 -26.54 -5.32 5.26
CA GLY A 146 -26.64 -6.78 5.33
C GLY A 146 -26.96 -7.47 4.00
N LEU A 147 -27.16 -6.72 2.92
CA LEU A 147 -27.35 -7.25 1.57
C LEU A 147 -26.03 -7.24 0.82
N LEU A 148 -25.70 -8.35 0.16
CA LEU A 148 -24.54 -8.44 -0.70
C LEU A 148 -24.88 -7.82 -2.07
N ARG A 149 -24.11 -6.82 -2.48
CA ARG A 149 -24.19 -6.20 -3.81
C ARG A 149 -22.90 -6.49 -4.59
N ILE A 150 -23.03 -7.02 -5.79
CA ILE A 150 -21.94 -7.25 -6.74
C ILE A 150 -22.18 -6.37 -7.95
N GLU A 151 -21.17 -5.60 -8.33
CA GLU A 151 -21.18 -4.72 -9.50
C GLU A 151 -19.93 -4.99 -10.34
N LYS A 152 -20.13 -5.22 -11.63
CA LYS A 152 -19.06 -5.43 -12.61
C LYS A 152 -19.23 -4.43 -13.74
N GLY A 153 -18.13 -3.88 -14.24
CA GLY A 153 -18.18 -2.95 -15.36
C GLY A 153 -16.82 -2.77 -16.03
N CYS A 154 -16.66 -1.64 -16.71
CA CYS A 154 -15.44 -1.23 -17.36
C CYS A 154 -15.21 0.27 -17.14
N THR A 155 -13.94 0.66 -17.10
CA THR A 155 -13.53 2.05 -16.95
C THR A 155 -12.35 2.35 -17.86
N ASN A 156 -12.18 3.63 -18.19
CA ASN A 156 -10.99 4.14 -18.85
C ASN A 156 -10.02 4.81 -17.87
N GLU A 157 -10.42 4.96 -16.60
CA GLU A 157 -9.60 5.50 -15.53
C GLU A 157 -8.64 4.44 -14.99
N THR A 158 -7.44 4.86 -14.60
CA THR A 158 -6.41 3.96 -14.03
C THR A 158 -6.62 3.66 -12.55
N PHE A 159 -7.82 3.94 -12.03
CA PHE A 159 -8.18 3.69 -10.64
C PHE A 159 -9.67 3.37 -10.53
N LEU A 160 -10.04 2.74 -9.42
CA LEU A 160 -11.42 2.57 -8.99
C LEU A 160 -11.66 3.39 -7.72
N MET A 161 -12.67 4.26 -7.72
CA MET A 161 -13.06 5.02 -6.53
C MET A 161 -13.80 4.13 -5.54
N LEU A 162 -13.28 4.06 -4.32
CA LEU A 162 -13.86 3.31 -3.22
C LEU A 162 -14.91 4.16 -2.45
N PRO A 163 -15.84 3.54 -1.71
CA PRO A 163 -16.86 4.26 -0.92
C PRO A 163 -16.28 5.23 0.12
N ASP A 164 -15.08 4.94 0.63
CA ASP A 164 -14.34 5.77 1.58
C ASP A 164 -13.61 6.96 0.92
N GLY A 165 -13.74 7.11 -0.39
CA GLY A 165 -13.03 8.13 -1.17
C GLY A 165 -11.59 7.77 -1.52
N ASN A 166 -11.08 6.61 -1.07
CA ASN A 166 -9.76 6.13 -1.48
C ASN A 166 -9.80 5.58 -2.92
N ARG A 167 -8.60 5.38 -3.48
CA ARG A 167 -8.41 4.87 -4.84
C ARG A 167 -7.76 3.49 -4.80
N LEU A 168 -8.34 2.55 -5.54
CA LEU A 168 -7.70 1.28 -5.87
C LEU A 168 -6.90 1.47 -7.16
N THR A 169 -5.57 1.35 -7.10
CA THR A 169 -4.69 1.57 -8.26
C THR A 169 -3.99 0.29 -8.72
N ASP A 170 -3.95 -0.74 -7.87
CA ASP A 170 -3.21 -1.96 -8.16
C ASP A 170 -3.99 -2.82 -9.16
N LEU A 171 -3.38 -3.00 -10.33
CA LEU A 171 -3.97 -3.77 -11.41
C LEU A 171 -3.89 -5.27 -11.15
N ASN A 172 -4.90 -5.98 -11.64
CA ASN A 172 -5.02 -7.43 -11.66
C ASN A 172 -5.01 -8.09 -10.26
N THR A 173 -5.20 -7.30 -9.21
CA THR A 173 -5.20 -7.75 -7.82
C THR A 173 -6.55 -7.42 -7.19
N CYS A 174 -7.08 -8.33 -6.36
CA CYS A 174 -8.28 -8.07 -5.59
C CYS A 174 -7.87 -7.49 -4.22
N GLU A 175 -8.30 -6.28 -3.90
CA GLU A 175 -8.13 -5.74 -2.55
C GLU A 175 -9.40 -5.95 -1.73
N THR A 176 -9.20 -6.29 -0.46
CA THR A 176 -10.28 -6.32 0.53
C THR A 176 -10.05 -5.19 1.52
N ARG A 177 -11.08 -4.38 1.77
CA ARG A 177 -11.05 -3.32 2.79
C ARG A 177 -12.28 -3.40 3.68
N SER A 178 -12.06 -3.19 4.97
CA SER A 178 -13.13 -3.00 5.93
C SER A 178 -13.61 -1.56 5.87
N TYR A 179 -14.91 -1.36 5.63
CA TYR A 179 -15.56 -0.05 5.61
C TYR A 179 -16.57 0.03 6.77
N HIS A 180 -16.43 1.06 7.62
CA HIS A 180 -17.28 1.42 8.76
C HIS A 180 -18.17 0.34 9.39
N GLN A 181 -17.86 0.01 10.66
CA GLN A 181 -18.63 -0.76 11.65
C GLN A 181 -19.18 -2.14 11.26
N ASN A 182 -19.37 -2.54 9.99
CA ASN A 182 -19.78 -3.89 9.57
C ASN A 182 -19.67 -4.16 8.05
N GLY A 183 -19.16 -3.22 7.23
CA GLY A 183 -19.08 -3.38 5.79
C GLY A 183 -17.76 -4.00 5.31
N LEU A 184 -17.85 -5.03 4.46
CA LEU A 184 -16.70 -5.53 3.69
C LEU A 184 -16.82 -5.02 2.26
N PHE A 185 -15.74 -4.41 1.75
CA PHE A 185 -15.60 -4.04 0.34
C PHE A 185 -14.50 -4.90 -0.29
N VAL A 186 -14.79 -5.52 -1.43
CA VAL A 186 -13.80 -6.19 -2.28
C VAL A 186 -13.82 -5.53 -3.65
N GLY A 187 -12.66 -5.03 -4.09
CA GLY A 187 -12.51 -4.37 -5.39
C GLY A 187 -11.41 -4.99 -6.23
N LYS A 188 -11.56 -4.96 -7.55
CA LYS A 188 -10.50 -5.27 -8.51
C LYS A 188 -10.61 -4.37 -9.73
N LEU A 189 -9.45 -3.88 -10.15
CA LEU A 189 -9.23 -3.24 -11.43
C LEU A 189 -8.27 -4.13 -12.23
N CYS A 190 -8.57 -4.45 -13.48
CA CYS A 190 -7.72 -5.37 -14.25
C CYS A 190 -7.66 -5.04 -15.73
N ASP A 191 -6.56 -5.44 -16.37
CA ASP A 191 -6.26 -5.21 -17.78
C ASP A 191 -5.58 -6.42 -18.47
N ASN A 192 -5.42 -7.53 -17.77
CA ASN A 192 -4.68 -8.71 -18.25
C ASN A 192 -5.45 -9.63 -19.21
N GLY A 193 -6.62 -9.23 -19.70
CA GLY A 193 -7.38 -9.97 -20.70
C GLY A 193 -8.86 -9.58 -20.75
N ASP A 194 -9.58 -10.14 -21.73
CA ASP A 194 -11.03 -10.05 -21.75
C ASP A 194 -11.62 -10.80 -20.56
N TYR A 195 -12.65 -10.22 -19.96
CA TYR A 195 -13.39 -10.72 -18.80
C TYR A 195 -12.51 -10.91 -17.56
N CYS A 196 -11.42 -10.15 -17.44
CA CYS A 196 -10.54 -10.23 -16.27
C CYS A 196 -11.24 -9.83 -14.96
N ASN A 197 -12.39 -9.12 -15.03
CA ASN A 197 -13.26 -8.81 -13.91
C ASN A 197 -14.26 -9.94 -13.59
N GLY A 198 -13.92 -11.17 -13.94
CA GLY A 198 -14.48 -12.35 -13.29
C GLY A 198 -14.38 -12.23 -11.77
N GLN A 199 -15.14 -13.08 -11.06
CA GLN A 199 -15.22 -13.06 -9.61
C GLN A 199 -13.84 -12.90 -8.98
N CYS A 200 -13.70 -11.93 -8.08
CA CYS A 200 -12.55 -11.87 -7.22
C CYS A 200 -12.51 -13.13 -6.36
N VAL A 201 -11.65 -14.05 -6.75
CA VAL A 201 -11.19 -15.14 -5.89
C VAL A 201 -10.18 -14.53 -4.91
N ASN A 202 -10.62 -13.61 -4.05
CA ASN A 202 -9.77 -13.20 -2.95
C ASN A 202 -9.72 -14.36 -1.93
N PRO A 203 -8.61 -14.52 -1.18
CA PRO A 203 -8.40 -15.58 -0.21
C PRO A 203 -9.27 -15.43 1.06
N ILE A 204 -10.44 -14.78 0.96
CA ILE A 204 -11.58 -15.16 1.79
C ILE A 204 -12.11 -16.45 1.16
N ASN A 205 -11.30 -17.47 1.39
CA ASN A 205 -11.47 -18.88 1.19
C ASN A 205 -12.91 -19.27 0.78
N PRO A 206 -13.12 -19.93 -0.37
CA PRO A 206 -14.34 -20.72 -0.57
C PRO A 206 -14.51 -21.80 0.51
N ASP A 207 -13.48 -22.02 1.34
CA ASP A 207 -13.57 -22.59 2.69
C ASP A 207 -13.63 -21.50 3.78
N GLU A 208 -14.64 -20.63 3.79
CA GLU A 208 -15.05 -20.02 5.07
C GLU A 208 -15.63 -21.19 5.88
N LYS A 209 -14.72 -21.98 6.45
CA LYS A 209 -14.95 -23.28 7.07
C LYS A 209 -16.05 -23.05 8.09
N THR A 210 -17.26 -23.41 7.70
CA THR A 210 -18.41 -23.29 8.58
C THR A 210 -18.19 -24.34 9.64
N LEU A 211 -17.95 -23.88 10.85
CA LEU A 211 -17.69 -24.74 11.99
C LEU A 211 -19.02 -25.26 12.49
N GLN A 212 -19.08 -26.57 12.68
CA GLN A 212 -20.10 -27.18 13.52
C GLN A 212 -19.65 -27.07 14.97
N CYS A 213 -20.42 -26.35 15.77
CA CYS A 213 -20.17 -26.08 17.17
C CYS A 213 -21.29 -26.69 18.01
N SER A 214 -20.97 -27.19 19.20
CA SER A 214 -21.97 -27.55 20.20
C SER A 214 -22.62 -26.28 20.74
N GLU A 215 -23.94 -26.25 20.79
CA GLU A 215 -24.76 -25.20 21.37
C GLU A 215 -25.48 -25.74 22.61
N CYS A 216 -25.19 -25.15 23.75
CA CYS A 216 -25.76 -25.54 25.04
C CYS A 216 -25.66 -24.40 26.04
N GLN A 217 -26.51 -24.46 27.06
CA GLN A 217 -26.44 -23.61 28.24
C GLN A 217 -26.75 -24.46 29.47
N ALA A 218 -25.90 -24.43 30.49
CA ALA A 218 -26.04 -25.26 31.68
C ALA A 218 -25.42 -24.60 32.92
N ASP A 219 -25.89 -24.98 34.12
CA ASP A 219 -25.39 -24.48 35.42
C ASP A 219 -24.13 -25.22 35.93
N ASN A 220 -23.52 -26.05 35.08
CA ASN A 220 -22.20 -26.61 35.30
C ASN A 220 -21.59 -27.04 33.96
N ALA A 221 -20.25 -27.15 33.92
CA ALA A 221 -19.53 -27.51 32.69
C ALA A 221 -19.77 -28.96 32.23
N LEU A 222 -20.18 -29.86 33.12
CA LEU A 222 -20.35 -31.29 32.82
C LEU A 222 -21.62 -31.53 32.00
N ASP A 223 -22.67 -30.74 32.21
CA ASP A 223 -23.97 -30.87 31.55
C ASP A 223 -23.99 -30.25 30.14
N CYS A 224 -23.01 -29.43 29.78
CA CYS A 224 -22.89 -28.79 28.46
C CYS A 224 -22.19 -29.68 27.41
N ASN A 225 -22.27 -31.01 27.53
CA ASN A 225 -21.65 -31.97 26.62
C ASN A 225 -22.63 -32.60 25.60
N SER A 226 -23.94 -32.44 25.80
CA SER A 226 -25.00 -33.06 24.97
C SER A 226 -25.85 -32.04 24.20
N GLY A 227 -25.28 -30.87 23.89
CA GLY A 227 -25.97 -29.77 23.20
C GLY A 227 -26.40 -30.07 21.75
N HIS A 228 -27.28 -29.23 21.22
CA HIS A 228 -27.60 -29.21 19.78
C HIS A 228 -26.37 -28.76 18.99
N MET A 229 -26.27 -29.12 17.70
CA MET A 229 -25.19 -28.64 16.84
C MET A 229 -25.66 -27.39 16.10
N CYS A 230 -24.85 -26.34 16.09
CA CYS A 230 -25.09 -25.13 15.32
C CYS A 230 -23.91 -24.84 14.38
N THR A 231 -24.13 -24.01 13.36
CA THR A 231 -23.14 -23.70 12.31
C THR A 231 -22.80 -22.22 12.30
N GLY A 232 -21.52 -21.87 12.39
CA GLY A 232 -21.04 -20.49 12.27
C GLY A 232 -19.57 -20.41 11.87
N LYS A 233 -19.02 -19.19 11.77
CA LYS A 233 -17.59 -19.00 11.45
C LYS A 233 -16.67 -19.26 12.65
N TYR A 234 -17.20 -19.07 13.85
CA TYR A 234 -16.49 -19.23 15.11
C TYR A 234 -17.33 -20.08 16.06
N CYS A 235 -16.66 -20.91 16.86
CA CYS A 235 -17.29 -21.47 18.07
C CYS A 235 -16.95 -20.58 19.25
N VAL A 236 -17.93 -20.33 20.11
CA VAL A 236 -17.79 -19.51 21.31
C VAL A 236 -18.09 -20.35 22.53
N PHE A 237 -17.19 -20.32 23.51
CA PHE A 237 -17.39 -20.82 24.85
C PHE A 237 -17.39 -19.65 25.83
N VAL A 238 -18.36 -19.62 26.72
CA VAL A 238 -18.47 -18.65 27.80
C VAL A 238 -18.72 -19.41 29.10
N ARG A 239 -17.91 -19.17 30.12
CA ARG A 239 -18.14 -19.63 31.47
C ARG A 239 -18.21 -18.44 32.40
N GLU A 240 -19.27 -18.37 33.19
CA GLU A 240 -19.52 -17.35 34.19
C GLU A 240 -19.46 -18.02 35.56
N GLU A 241 -18.61 -17.52 36.45
CA GLU A 241 -18.52 -18.00 37.82
C GLU A 241 -18.84 -16.89 38.80
N THR A 242 -19.81 -17.16 39.67
CA THR A 242 -20.08 -16.36 40.86
C THR A 242 -19.64 -17.16 42.10
N PRO A 243 -19.60 -16.55 43.29
CA PRO A 243 -19.32 -17.30 44.52
C PRO A 243 -20.29 -18.47 44.78
N ASN A 244 -21.49 -18.44 44.20
CA ASN A 244 -22.56 -19.40 44.49
C ASN A 244 -22.99 -20.26 43.29
N SER A 245 -22.53 -19.93 42.08
CA SER A 245 -23.00 -20.59 40.85
C SER A 245 -21.94 -20.57 39.76
N ILE A 246 -22.03 -21.55 38.86
CA ILE A 246 -21.28 -21.59 37.61
C ILE A 246 -22.33 -21.67 36.51
N SER A 247 -22.15 -20.92 35.42
CA SER A 247 -22.95 -21.03 34.20
C SER A 247 -22.01 -21.22 33.03
N VAL A 248 -22.34 -22.13 32.13
CA VAL A 248 -21.57 -22.41 30.93
C VAL A 248 -22.49 -22.29 29.73
N ARG A 249 -22.07 -21.56 28.71
CA ARG A 249 -22.73 -21.44 27.43
C ARG A 249 -21.76 -21.72 26.30
N ARG A 250 -22.22 -22.51 25.32
CA ARG A 250 -21.55 -22.69 24.03
C ARG A 250 -22.49 -22.28 22.93
N THR A 251 -21.98 -21.60 21.92
CA THR A 251 -22.76 -21.16 20.75
C THR A 251 -21.85 -20.98 19.55
N CYS A 252 -22.44 -20.73 18.39
CA CYS A 252 -21.72 -20.34 17.17
C CYS A 252 -21.88 -18.84 16.95
N SER A 253 -20.83 -18.22 16.40
CA SER A 253 -20.82 -16.80 16.05
C SER A 253 -20.32 -16.61 14.62
N ASN A 254 -20.79 -15.53 13.98
CA ASN A 254 -20.21 -15.03 12.74
C ASN A 254 -19.18 -13.92 12.99
N GLU A 255 -19.09 -13.43 14.23
CA GLU A 255 -18.11 -12.44 14.67
C GLU A 255 -16.92 -13.14 15.34
N GLY A 256 -15.70 -12.70 15.01
CA GLY A 256 -14.45 -13.22 15.59
C GLY A 256 -14.14 -12.67 16.98
N SER A 257 -15.14 -12.18 17.70
CA SER A 257 -15.02 -11.62 19.04
C SER A 257 -16.29 -11.86 19.85
N TRP A 258 -16.16 -11.83 21.17
CA TRP A 258 -17.27 -11.86 22.12
C TRP A 258 -17.32 -10.55 22.93
N GLU A 259 -18.50 -10.02 23.18
CA GLU A 259 -18.70 -8.79 23.96
C GLU A 259 -19.06 -9.12 25.42
N PHE A 260 -18.27 -8.60 26.36
CA PHE A 260 -18.49 -8.73 27.80
C PHE A 260 -19.58 -7.74 28.27
N PRO A 261 -20.17 -7.90 29.47
CA PRO A 261 -21.23 -7.01 29.98
C PRO A 261 -20.82 -5.55 30.23
N ASP A 262 -19.52 -5.24 30.17
CA ASP A 262 -18.97 -3.89 30.23
C ASP A 262 -18.74 -3.27 28.83
N TYR A 263 -19.28 -3.89 27.78
CA TYR A 263 -19.16 -3.52 26.36
C TYR A 263 -17.76 -3.65 25.75
N THR A 264 -16.82 -4.23 26.48
CA THR A 264 -15.50 -4.54 25.93
C THR A 264 -15.55 -5.88 25.18
N ARG A 265 -14.60 -6.12 24.26
CA ARG A 265 -14.57 -7.34 23.44
C ARG A 265 -13.34 -8.20 23.73
N THR A 266 -13.43 -9.48 23.41
CA THR A 266 -12.27 -10.39 23.43
C THR A 266 -11.20 -9.93 22.45
N ARG A 267 -9.94 -10.08 22.82
CA ARG A 267 -8.80 -9.56 22.04
C ARG A 267 -8.15 -10.62 21.14
N THR A 268 -8.27 -11.88 21.50
CA THR A 268 -7.60 -13.01 20.85
C THR A 268 -8.61 -14.04 20.35
N ILE A 269 -8.24 -14.76 19.29
CA ILE A 269 -8.99 -15.90 18.74
C ILE A 269 -8.12 -17.14 18.95
N ASN A 270 -8.74 -18.27 19.30
CA ASN A 270 -8.10 -19.53 19.68
C ASN A 270 -7.27 -19.43 20.98
N ASP A 271 -7.64 -18.53 21.87
CA ASP A 271 -7.06 -18.41 23.20
C ASP A 271 -8.15 -18.07 24.22
N CYS A 272 -7.89 -18.40 25.47
CA CYS A 272 -8.82 -18.25 26.58
C CYS A 272 -8.60 -16.93 27.31
N GLU A 273 -9.62 -16.08 27.29
CA GLU A 273 -9.57 -14.79 27.97
C GLU A 273 -10.37 -14.85 29.28
N SER A 274 -9.72 -14.48 30.38
CA SER A 274 -10.33 -14.43 31.73
C SER A 274 -10.49 -12.98 32.17
N ARG A 275 -11.68 -12.62 32.68
CA ARG A 275 -11.96 -11.28 33.20
C ARG A 275 -12.91 -11.33 34.40
N THR A 276 -12.70 -10.45 35.38
CA THR A 276 -13.62 -10.29 36.52
C THR A 276 -14.41 -8.99 36.35
N ILE A 277 -15.73 -9.08 36.20
CA ILE A 277 -16.62 -7.93 36.02
C ILE A 277 -17.74 -8.02 37.06
N ARG A 278 -17.80 -7.05 37.98
CA ARG A 278 -18.80 -6.96 39.07
C ARG A 278 -18.92 -8.28 39.87
N ASP A 279 -17.79 -8.78 40.36
CA ASP A 279 -17.68 -10.03 41.15
C ASP A 279 -18.08 -11.32 40.41
N VAL A 280 -18.19 -11.27 39.09
CA VAL A 280 -18.37 -12.45 38.22
C VAL A 280 -17.11 -12.67 37.41
N ASN A 281 -16.55 -13.88 37.48
CA ASN A 281 -15.42 -14.28 36.65
C ASN A 281 -15.94 -14.85 35.33
N TYR A 282 -15.59 -14.21 34.22
CA TYR A 282 -15.87 -14.65 32.87
C TYR A 282 -14.63 -15.31 32.29
N LEU A 283 -14.80 -16.50 31.74
CA LEU A 283 -13.80 -17.18 30.93
C LEU A 283 -14.39 -17.42 29.55
N VAL A 284 -13.80 -16.78 28.54
CA VAL A 284 -14.33 -16.75 27.17
C VAL A 284 -13.28 -17.21 26.18
N GLU A 285 -13.66 -18.12 25.29
CA GLU A 285 -12.85 -18.56 24.14
C GLU A 285 -13.67 -18.39 22.86
N VAL A 286 -13.12 -17.65 21.90
CA VAL A 286 -13.63 -17.58 20.53
C VAL A 286 -12.61 -18.28 19.64
N CYS A 287 -13.00 -19.31 18.90
CA CYS A 287 -12.06 -20.10 18.11
C CYS A 287 -12.55 -20.36 16.69
N ASN A 288 -11.60 -20.56 15.77
CA ASN A 288 -11.87 -20.86 14.36
C ASN A 288 -11.06 -22.04 13.78
N THR A 289 -10.37 -22.82 14.62
CA THR A 289 -9.44 -23.88 14.18
C THR A 289 -10.11 -25.19 13.75
N GLY A 290 -11.38 -25.42 14.10
CA GLY A 290 -12.09 -26.66 13.74
C GLY A 290 -13.45 -26.80 14.40
N ASN A 291 -14.20 -27.84 14.02
CA ASN A 291 -15.49 -28.15 14.63
C ASN A 291 -15.29 -28.37 16.13
N ASN A 292 -16.15 -27.77 16.95
CA ASN A 292 -16.06 -27.82 18.40
C ASN A 292 -14.68 -27.39 18.97
N CYS A 293 -14.03 -26.39 18.35
CA CYS A 293 -12.72 -25.93 18.84
C CYS A 293 -12.76 -25.30 20.25
N ALA A 294 -13.93 -24.81 20.70
CA ALA A 294 -14.11 -24.08 21.96
C ALA A 294 -14.22 -25.02 23.18
N ASN A 295 -13.46 -26.11 23.17
CA ASN A 295 -13.44 -27.14 24.21
C ASN A 295 -12.27 -26.96 25.18
N LEU A 296 -11.26 -26.16 24.83
CA LEU A 296 -9.97 -26.11 25.53
C LEU A 296 -10.02 -25.21 26.77
N CYS A 297 -10.92 -24.23 26.80
CA CYS A 297 -11.10 -23.35 27.96
C CYS A 297 -11.57 -24.04 29.25
N VAL A 298 -11.99 -25.30 29.19
CA VAL A 298 -12.45 -26.05 30.37
C VAL A 298 -11.28 -26.59 31.20
N GLN A 299 -10.06 -26.66 30.65
CA GLN A 299 -8.95 -27.40 31.27
C GLN A 299 -7.92 -26.57 32.01
N GLN A 300 -8.04 -25.24 32.10
CA GLN A 300 -7.21 -24.53 33.06
C GLN A 300 -7.79 -24.78 34.46
N PRO A 301 -7.12 -25.54 35.35
CA PRO A 301 -7.52 -25.58 36.73
C PRO A 301 -7.44 -24.14 37.20
N VAL A 302 -8.61 -23.54 37.48
CA VAL A 302 -8.68 -22.31 38.24
C VAL A 302 -7.88 -22.62 39.49
N LEU A 303 -6.72 -21.98 39.61
CA LEU A 303 -5.96 -21.97 40.84
C LEU A 303 -6.91 -21.35 41.86
N THR A 304 -7.69 -22.22 42.49
CA THR A 304 -8.49 -21.89 43.65
C THR A 304 -7.50 -21.26 44.59
N THR A 305 -7.66 -19.95 44.79
CA THR A 305 -6.97 -19.18 45.81
C THR A 305 -7.43 -19.69 47.18
N ARG A 306 -7.02 -20.91 47.53
CA ARG A 306 -6.60 -21.15 48.90
C ARG A 306 -5.51 -20.12 49.20
N PRO A 307 -5.45 -19.60 50.44
CA PRO A 307 -4.40 -18.69 50.86
C PRO A 307 -3.06 -19.44 50.79
N TYR A 308 -2.46 -19.43 49.61
CA TYR A 308 -1.10 -19.84 49.37
C TYR A 308 -0.27 -18.65 49.81
N ASN A 309 0.58 -18.85 50.80
CA ASN A 309 1.61 -17.89 51.17
C ASN A 309 2.58 -17.75 50.00
N ASP A 310 2.18 -17.01 48.97
CA ASP A 310 3.07 -16.61 47.90
C ASP A 310 4.18 -15.77 48.56
N PRO A 311 5.47 -16.04 48.27
CA PRO A 311 6.55 -15.33 48.92
C PRO A 311 6.44 -13.85 48.53
N GLN A 312 6.06 -13.02 49.49
CA GLN A 312 6.08 -11.57 49.33
C GLN A 312 7.49 -11.13 48.96
N VAL A 313 7.60 -10.44 47.83
CA VAL A 313 8.84 -9.79 47.41
C VAL A 313 8.90 -8.41 48.03
N THR A 314 10.05 -8.07 48.63
CA THR A 314 10.34 -6.69 49.02
C THR A 314 10.81 -5.93 47.78
N CYS A 315 10.19 -4.78 47.52
CA CYS A 315 10.45 -3.90 46.38
C CYS A 315 10.82 -2.49 46.88
N TYR A 316 11.49 -1.69 46.03
CA TYR A 316 11.67 -0.27 46.32
C TYR A 316 10.36 0.49 46.09
N MET A 317 10.08 1.48 46.93
CA MET A 317 8.91 2.35 46.79
C MET A 317 9.33 3.81 46.82
N CYS A 318 9.45 4.40 45.64
CA CYS A 318 9.88 5.78 45.52
C CYS A 318 9.50 6.40 44.17
N SER A 319 9.61 7.73 44.10
CA SER A 319 9.50 8.50 42.87
C SER A 319 10.58 9.58 42.88
N SER A 320 11.42 9.64 41.84
CA SER A 320 12.50 10.63 41.71
C SER A 320 12.56 11.22 40.30
N SER A 321 13.05 12.46 40.20
CA SER A 321 13.52 13.02 38.93
C SER A 321 14.90 12.46 38.63
N GLY A 322 15.00 11.64 37.59
CA GLY A 322 16.19 10.85 37.26
C GLY A 322 15.89 9.35 37.10
N ALA A 323 16.87 8.60 36.58
CA ALA A 323 16.72 7.15 36.31
C ALA A 323 16.79 6.29 37.58
N ASP A 324 17.35 6.83 38.65
CA ASP A 324 17.70 6.08 39.86
C ASP A 324 16.79 6.45 41.04
N CYS A 325 16.13 5.44 41.58
CA CYS A 325 15.22 5.56 42.70
C CYS A 325 15.35 4.28 43.53
N TYR A 326 16.09 4.33 44.64
CA TYR A 326 16.40 3.16 45.46
C TYR A 326 16.06 3.38 46.95
N SER A 327 15.14 4.29 47.24
CA SER A 327 14.66 4.57 48.60
C SER A 327 13.29 3.94 48.83
N GLY A 328 12.95 3.72 50.12
CA GLY A 328 11.68 3.14 50.53
C GLY A 328 11.57 1.65 50.26
N GLU A 329 10.75 0.96 51.05
CA GLU A 329 10.48 -0.47 50.87
C GLU A 329 8.98 -0.71 50.89
N CYS A 330 8.50 -1.62 50.05
CA CYS A 330 7.15 -2.13 50.11
C CYS A 330 7.13 -3.64 49.83
N ARG A 331 6.06 -4.33 50.24
CA ARG A 331 5.91 -5.79 50.05
C ARG A 331 4.69 -6.08 49.19
N GLY A 332 4.87 -6.89 48.16
CA GLY A 332 3.80 -7.35 47.28
C GLY A 332 4.16 -8.66 46.58
N ASN A 333 3.34 -9.09 45.63
CA ASN A 333 3.63 -10.29 44.83
C ASN A 333 4.55 -9.96 43.64
N TYR A 334 4.51 -8.69 43.20
CA TYR A 334 5.29 -8.19 42.07
C TYR A 334 5.88 -6.83 42.41
N CYS A 335 7.09 -6.58 41.93
CA CYS A 335 7.67 -5.24 41.86
C CYS A 335 7.37 -4.62 40.49
N TYR A 336 7.20 -3.30 40.44
CA TYR A 336 7.07 -2.57 39.18
C TYR A 336 8.09 -1.44 39.08
N TYR A 337 8.49 -1.15 37.85
CA TYR A 337 9.32 0.00 37.48
C TYR A 337 8.67 0.73 36.31
N PHE A 338 8.48 2.03 36.48
CA PHE A 338 8.09 2.96 35.44
C PHE A 338 9.21 3.98 35.21
N LEU A 339 9.54 4.21 33.94
CA LEU A 339 10.33 5.37 33.52
C LEU A 339 9.49 6.18 32.54
N VAL A 340 9.13 7.40 32.97
CA VAL A 340 8.39 8.35 32.15
C VAL A 340 9.38 9.38 31.61
N TYR A 341 9.54 9.42 30.30
CA TYR A 341 10.33 10.42 29.59
C TYR A 341 9.42 11.44 28.93
N ASP A 342 9.51 12.69 29.36
CA ASP A 342 8.77 13.81 28.79
C ASP A 342 9.63 14.45 27.69
N ARG A 343 9.19 14.31 26.43
CA ARG A 343 9.95 14.78 25.25
C ARG A 343 10.10 16.29 25.21
N THR A 344 9.14 17.03 25.76
CA THR A 344 9.11 18.50 25.69
C THR A 344 10.11 19.11 26.66
N SER A 345 10.25 18.51 27.84
CA SER A 345 11.18 18.98 28.88
C SER A 345 12.54 18.28 28.86
N GLY A 346 12.66 17.15 28.17
CA GLY A 346 13.84 16.28 28.22
C GLY A 346 14.07 15.62 29.59
N GLN A 347 13.09 15.71 30.50
CA GLN A 347 13.20 15.17 31.85
C GLN A 347 12.69 13.72 31.91
N ALA A 348 13.45 12.89 32.62
CA ALA A 348 13.04 11.54 32.97
C ALA A 348 12.60 11.49 34.44
N ARG A 349 11.46 10.84 34.70
CA ARG A 349 10.98 10.54 36.06
C ARG A 349 10.87 9.04 36.22
N SER A 350 11.52 8.48 37.24
CA SER A 350 11.38 7.08 37.59
C SER A 350 10.40 6.91 38.76
N GLN A 351 9.64 5.82 38.73
CA GLN A 351 8.73 5.42 39.79
C GLN A 351 8.83 3.91 40.01
N ARG A 352 8.85 3.51 41.28
CA ARG A 352 8.88 2.12 41.70
C ARG A 352 7.85 1.85 42.77
N GLY A 353 7.38 0.62 42.81
CA GLY A 353 6.54 0.13 43.88
C GLY A 353 6.27 -1.36 43.76
N CYS A 354 5.25 -1.81 44.46
CA CYS A 354 4.81 -3.19 44.49
C CYS A 354 3.32 -3.27 44.18
N SER A 355 2.91 -4.39 43.58
CA SER A 355 1.53 -4.71 43.28
C SER A 355 1.17 -6.11 43.80
N ALA A 356 -0.09 -6.29 44.18
CA ALA A 356 -0.65 -7.61 44.43
C ALA A 356 -0.94 -8.37 43.11
N GLN A 357 -1.15 -7.62 42.03
CA GLN A 357 -1.49 -8.14 40.70
C GLN A 357 -0.28 -8.01 39.76
N ARG A 358 -0.20 -8.93 38.80
CA ARG A 358 0.84 -8.92 37.76
C ARG A 358 0.60 -7.80 36.74
N GLU A 359 -0.65 -7.55 36.40
CA GLU A 359 -1.07 -6.47 35.50
C GLU A 359 -1.13 -5.15 36.27
N LEU A 360 -0.63 -4.09 35.65
CA LEU A 360 -0.73 -2.73 36.17
C LEU A 360 -1.67 -1.92 35.29
N GLU A 361 -2.59 -1.19 35.92
CA GLU A 361 -3.39 -0.19 35.23
C GLU A 361 -2.64 1.15 35.25
N LEU A 362 -2.32 1.67 34.06
CA LEU A 362 -1.75 2.99 33.88
C LEU A 362 -2.60 3.75 32.85
N ASP A 363 -3.20 4.86 33.25
CA ASP A 363 -4.05 5.71 32.39
C ASP A 363 -5.05 4.89 31.54
N ASP A 364 -5.84 4.04 32.20
CA ASP A 364 -6.86 3.15 31.60
C ASP A 364 -6.32 2.05 30.66
N GLN A 365 -5.00 1.80 30.65
CA GLN A 365 -4.39 0.67 29.95
C GLN A 365 -3.85 -0.37 30.93
N ALA A 366 -4.31 -1.61 30.79
CA ALA A 366 -3.72 -2.76 31.46
C ALA A 366 -2.39 -3.15 30.78
N ILE A 367 -1.32 -3.17 31.57
CA ILE A 367 0.04 -3.46 31.14
C ILE A 367 0.48 -4.80 31.77
N ASP A 368 0.56 -5.85 30.97
CA ASP A 368 1.39 -7.02 31.29
C ASP A 368 2.78 -6.83 30.66
N ALA A 369 3.77 -6.56 31.50
CA ALA A 369 5.17 -6.35 31.12
C ALA A 369 6.11 -7.26 31.94
N TYR A 370 5.66 -8.48 32.24
CA TYR A 370 6.40 -9.37 33.12
C TYR A 370 7.73 -9.83 32.51
N GLY A 371 8.84 -9.45 33.14
CA GLY A 371 10.19 -9.88 32.75
C GLY A 371 10.74 -9.19 31.49
N SER A 372 10.00 -8.27 30.88
CA SER A 372 10.45 -7.53 29.70
C SER A 372 9.92 -6.11 29.71
N CYS A 373 10.79 -5.13 29.44
CA CYS A 373 10.37 -3.74 29.40
C CYS A 373 9.47 -3.46 28.18
N LYS A 374 8.29 -2.90 28.44
CA LYS A 374 7.33 -2.50 27.41
C LYS A 374 7.34 -0.98 27.24
N GLN A 375 7.46 -0.52 25.99
CA GLN A 375 7.34 0.88 25.66
C GLN A 375 5.89 1.21 25.30
N LEU A 376 5.37 2.27 25.91
CA LEU A 376 4.05 2.84 25.64
C LEU A 376 4.27 4.30 25.22
N ALA A 377 3.61 4.72 24.14
CA ALA A 377 3.64 6.10 23.66
C ALA A 377 2.31 6.75 23.98
N GLN A 378 2.33 7.90 24.67
CA GLN A 378 1.13 8.63 25.05
C GLN A 378 1.40 10.14 24.90
N GLY A 379 1.00 10.68 23.75
CA GLY A 379 1.31 12.07 23.38
C GLY A 379 2.83 12.33 23.36
N ASP A 380 3.27 13.35 24.10
CA ASP A 380 4.68 13.75 24.22
C ASP A 380 5.46 12.94 25.27
N ARG A 381 4.85 11.92 25.88
CA ARG A 381 5.49 11.07 26.88
C ARG A 381 5.80 9.68 26.31
N ILE A 382 6.99 9.19 26.62
CA ILE A 382 7.36 7.78 26.46
C ILE A 382 7.36 7.16 27.84
N ILE A 383 6.57 6.11 28.01
CA ILE A 383 6.50 5.37 29.27
C ILE A 383 7.10 3.99 29.05
N LEU A 384 8.12 3.66 29.82
CA LEU A 384 8.69 2.33 29.88
C LEU A 384 8.20 1.65 31.16
N ALA A 385 7.59 0.47 31.03
CA ALA A 385 7.02 -0.27 32.15
C ALA A 385 7.59 -1.70 32.19
N ASN A 386 7.90 -2.19 33.39
CA ASN A 386 8.31 -3.59 33.62
C ASN A 386 7.75 -4.08 34.96
N THR A 387 7.30 -5.33 35.00
CA THR A 387 6.93 -6.04 36.23
C THR A 387 7.85 -7.23 36.45
N CYS A 388 8.25 -7.47 37.69
CA CYS A 388 9.18 -8.56 38.02
C CYS A 388 8.92 -9.14 39.42
N ASN A 389 9.45 -10.35 39.66
CA ASN A 389 9.41 -11.03 40.95
C ASN A 389 10.73 -10.89 41.76
N SER A 390 11.61 -9.97 41.36
CA SER A 390 12.89 -9.75 42.02
C SER A 390 13.35 -8.32 41.85
N MET A 391 13.70 -7.66 42.95
CA MET A 391 14.15 -6.26 43.00
C MET A 391 15.24 -5.94 41.96
N ASN A 392 16.13 -6.89 41.67
CA ASN A 392 17.25 -6.69 40.73
C ASN A 392 16.89 -6.85 39.25
N HIS A 393 15.74 -7.46 38.93
CA HIS A 393 15.35 -7.78 37.55
C HIS A 393 14.44 -6.73 36.90
N CYS A 394 13.80 -5.86 37.68
CA CYS A 394 12.92 -4.83 37.13
C CYS A 394 13.68 -3.75 36.32
N ASP A 395 14.96 -3.55 36.61
CA ASP A 395 15.70 -2.35 36.18
C ASP A 395 16.44 -2.53 34.87
N SER A 396 17.08 -3.69 34.70
CA SER A 396 18.04 -3.92 33.62
C SER A 396 17.40 -3.84 32.24
N GLY A 397 16.14 -4.29 32.10
CA GLY A 397 15.41 -4.23 30.83
C GLY A 397 15.05 -2.81 30.41
N CYS A 398 14.53 -1.98 31.32
CA CYS A 398 14.04 -0.64 30.96
C CYS A 398 15.15 0.40 30.87
N THR A 399 16.22 0.27 31.66
CA THR A 399 17.36 1.19 31.58
C THR A 399 18.14 1.06 30.26
N GLN A 400 18.29 -0.16 29.73
CA GLN A 400 18.90 -0.38 28.41
C GLN A 400 18.07 0.22 27.27
N LEU A 401 16.74 0.03 27.31
CA LEU A 401 15.83 0.61 26.33
C LEU A 401 15.80 2.15 26.44
N ALA A 402 15.81 2.69 27.66
CA ALA A 402 15.91 4.12 27.92
C ALA A 402 17.21 4.73 27.36
N ALA A 403 18.35 4.06 27.54
CA ALA A 403 19.63 4.49 26.98
C ALA A 403 19.64 4.51 25.43
N THR A 404 18.75 3.74 24.81
CA THR A 404 18.54 3.77 23.35
C THR A 404 17.64 4.93 22.94
N LEU A 405 16.64 5.28 23.78
CA LEU A 405 15.68 6.35 23.54
C LEU A 405 16.23 7.76 23.82
N THR A 406 17.18 7.90 24.75
CA THR A 406 17.83 9.19 25.06
C THR A 406 18.97 9.55 24.11
N ARG A 407 19.26 8.70 23.10
CA ARG A 407 20.11 9.08 21.97
C ARG A 407 19.30 9.90 20.97
N GLU A 408 18.90 11.12 21.37
CA GLU A 408 18.68 12.16 20.37
C GLU A 408 19.97 12.32 19.58
N VAL A 409 19.86 12.24 18.26
CA VAL A 409 21.01 12.38 17.39
C VAL A 409 21.44 13.84 17.45
N VAL A 410 22.47 14.14 18.23
CA VAL A 410 23.05 15.49 18.27
C VAL A 410 23.78 15.70 16.95
N CYS A 411 23.09 16.24 15.94
CA CYS A 411 23.74 16.66 14.70
C CYS A 411 24.30 18.07 14.88
N THR A 412 25.26 18.42 14.03
CA THR A 412 25.74 19.81 13.89
C THR A 412 25.31 20.35 12.53
N ASN A 413 24.92 21.62 12.50
CA ASN A 413 24.64 22.35 11.26
C ASN A 413 25.90 23.12 10.83
N CYS A 414 26.48 22.77 9.70
CA CYS A 414 27.63 23.49 9.14
C CYS A 414 27.70 23.41 7.63
N GLN A 415 28.39 24.39 7.06
CA GLN A 415 28.78 24.47 5.67
C GLN A 415 30.24 24.89 5.60
N SER A 416 31.10 24.13 4.92
CA SER A 416 32.51 24.46 4.77
C SER A 416 33.07 23.99 3.42
N GLN A 417 34.04 24.73 2.89
CA GLN A 417 34.91 24.26 1.81
C GLN A 417 36.00 23.37 2.40
N GLY A 418 36.03 22.09 2.04
CA GLY A 418 37.00 21.12 2.57
C GLY A 418 36.41 19.74 2.85
N THR A 419 37.11 18.93 3.65
CA THR A 419 36.73 17.54 3.97
C THR A 419 35.90 17.40 5.24
N SER A 420 35.82 18.45 6.06
CA SER A 420 35.09 18.45 7.33
C SER A 420 34.50 19.82 7.61
N CYS A 421 33.32 19.87 8.22
CA CYS A 421 32.77 21.09 8.78
C CYS A 421 32.49 20.87 10.27
N GLN A 422 32.81 21.87 11.10
CA GLN A 422 32.40 21.92 12.50
C GLN A 422 31.29 22.97 12.63
N GLY A 423 30.17 22.57 13.20
CA GLY A 423 28.95 23.38 13.27
C GLY A 423 28.35 23.45 14.66
N SER A 424 27.40 24.36 14.83
CA SER A 424 26.58 24.42 16.06
C SER A 424 25.62 23.23 16.10
N PRO A 425 25.28 22.70 17.29
CA PRO A 425 24.25 21.68 17.41
C PRO A 425 22.94 22.13 16.77
N CYS A 426 22.21 21.20 16.14
CA CYS A 426 20.84 21.43 15.69
C CYS A 426 19.91 20.33 16.22
N ALA A 427 18.61 20.64 16.31
CA ALA A 427 17.57 19.68 16.70
C ALA A 427 16.80 19.21 15.46
N GLY A 428 16.58 17.90 15.37
CA GLY A 428 15.71 17.27 14.38
C GLY A 428 15.75 15.75 14.51
N LYS A 429 14.71 15.06 14.04
CA LYS A 429 14.63 13.59 14.12
C LYS A 429 15.74 12.87 13.35
N TYR A 430 16.29 13.52 12.32
CA TYR A 430 17.28 12.95 11.41
C TYR A 430 18.46 13.90 11.20
N CYS A 431 19.65 13.33 11.10
CA CYS A 431 20.83 14.03 10.61
C CYS A 431 21.04 13.73 9.13
N TYR A 432 21.52 14.72 8.38
CA TYR A 432 22.00 14.50 7.02
C TYR A 432 23.42 15.01 6.84
N TYR A 433 24.17 14.27 6.02
CA TYR A 433 25.46 14.65 5.48
C TYR A 433 25.32 14.79 3.97
N TYR A 434 25.72 15.94 3.44
CA TYR A 434 25.74 16.23 2.01
C TYR A 434 27.13 16.73 1.63
N ARG A 435 27.74 16.12 0.62
CA ARG A 435 29.01 16.57 0.05
C ARG A 435 28.84 16.84 -1.42
N GLU A 436 29.31 17.99 -1.87
CA GLU A 436 29.32 18.41 -3.27
C GLU A 436 30.76 18.52 -3.75
N PHE A 437 31.06 17.91 -4.89
CA PHE A 437 32.33 18.06 -5.59
C PHE A 437 32.09 18.76 -6.92
N ASP A 438 32.61 19.98 -7.03
CA ASP A 438 32.63 20.76 -8.26
C ASP A 438 34.09 20.86 -8.75
N SER A 439 34.33 20.51 -10.01
CA SER A 439 35.63 20.63 -10.66
C SER A 439 36.22 22.05 -10.64
N ILE A 440 35.39 23.08 -10.53
CA ILE A 440 35.77 24.50 -10.53
C ILE A 440 35.89 25.00 -9.09
N ASN A 441 34.92 24.68 -8.23
CA ASN A 441 34.78 25.29 -6.90
C ASN A 441 35.27 24.41 -5.73
N GLY A 442 35.72 23.18 -6.02
CA GLY A 442 36.27 22.27 -5.03
C GLY A 442 35.20 21.48 -4.25
N ASN A 443 35.57 21.00 -3.06
CA ASN A 443 34.71 20.21 -2.19
C ASN A 443 33.93 21.09 -1.22
N PHE A 444 32.61 20.96 -1.17
CA PHE A 444 31.76 21.53 -0.14
C PHE A 444 31.12 20.43 0.70
N VAL A 445 31.11 20.62 2.02
CA VAL A 445 30.45 19.73 2.95
C VAL A 445 29.38 20.51 3.70
N HIS A 446 28.17 19.94 3.72
CA HIS A 446 27.03 20.41 4.47
C HIS A 446 26.58 19.31 5.46
N ARG A 447 26.34 19.71 6.70
CA ARG A 447 25.68 18.87 7.72
C ARG A 447 24.47 19.63 8.24
N GLY A 448 23.41 18.92 8.59
CA GLY A 448 22.24 19.54 9.22
C GLY A 448 21.22 18.55 9.76
N CYS A 449 20.13 19.11 10.31
CA CYS A 449 19.03 18.37 10.91
C CYS A 449 17.75 18.49 10.08
N SER A 450 16.92 17.44 10.08
CA SER A 450 15.59 17.46 9.47
C SER A 450 14.61 16.63 10.31
N ASP A 451 13.34 17.03 10.29
CA ASP A 451 12.24 16.21 10.82
C ASP A 451 11.60 15.31 9.75
N GLN A 452 12.03 15.45 8.48
CA GLN A 452 11.58 14.61 7.38
C GLN A 452 12.58 13.49 7.11
N GLU A 453 12.06 12.28 6.95
CA GLU A 453 12.82 11.04 6.72
C GLU A 453 13.56 11.04 5.39
N SER A 454 13.06 11.77 4.40
CA SER A 454 13.58 11.84 3.04
C SER A 454 13.72 13.29 2.59
N ARG A 455 14.83 13.60 1.90
CA ARG A 455 15.03 14.91 1.27
C ARG A 455 15.13 14.75 -0.24
N LEU A 456 14.52 15.68 -0.97
CA LEU A 456 14.73 15.81 -2.40
C LEU A 456 16.18 16.25 -2.64
N LEU A 457 16.96 15.40 -3.31
CA LEU A 457 18.30 15.71 -3.75
C LEU A 457 18.24 16.81 -4.84
N PRO A 458 19.33 17.56 -5.06
CA PRO A 458 19.37 18.60 -6.09
C PRO A 458 19.01 18.10 -7.50
N ASN A 459 19.11 16.79 -7.78
CA ASN A 459 18.73 16.16 -9.04
C ASN A 459 17.26 15.72 -9.11
N GLY A 460 16.44 16.05 -8.10
CA GLY A 460 15.04 15.67 -8.00
C GLY A 460 14.78 14.24 -7.51
N LYS A 461 15.81 13.45 -7.16
CA LYS A 461 15.64 12.11 -6.58
C LYS A 461 15.43 12.18 -5.06
N MET A 462 14.65 11.26 -4.52
CA MET A 462 14.52 11.03 -3.07
C MET A 462 15.64 10.09 -2.59
N SER A 463 16.16 10.30 -1.38
CA SER A 463 17.17 9.41 -0.79
C SER A 463 16.63 8.01 -0.48
N GLN A 464 17.44 6.96 -0.62
CA GLN A 464 17.01 5.55 -0.60
C GLN A 464 16.92 4.88 0.79
N GLY A 465 17.23 5.58 1.87
CA GLY A 465 17.02 5.09 3.25
C GLY A 465 18.19 5.38 4.20
N TYR A 466 18.02 5.05 5.49
CA TYR A 466 19.01 5.37 6.53
C TYR A 466 20.32 4.60 6.36
N GLY A 467 21.44 5.31 6.53
CA GLY A 467 22.78 4.74 6.51
C GLY A 467 23.26 4.31 5.13
N GLN A 468 22.52 4.65 4.06
CA GLN A 468 22.92 4.42 2.68
C GLN A 468 23.44 5.72 2.06
N CYS A 469 24.58 5.62 1.38
CA CYS A 469 25.14 6.72 0.62
C CYS A 469 24.53 6.75 -0.78
N ASP A 470 23.74 7.78 -1.06
CA ASP A 470 23.22 8.08 -2.37
C ASP A 470 24.20 8.93 -3.17
N TYR A 471 24.38 8.57 -4.43
CA TYR A 471 25.28 9.25 -5.36
C TYR A 471 24.49 9.80 -6.55
N GLY A 472 24.87 10.98 -7.02
CA GLY A 472 24.37 11.48 -8.29
C GLY A 472 25.22 12.59 -8.87
N ASN A 473 24.91 12.94 -10.12
CA ASN A 473 25.59 13.99 -10.87
C ASN A 473 24.55 14.98 -11.43
N ILE A 474 24.88 16.27 -11.41
CA ILE A 474 24.18 17.34 -12.15
C ILE A 474 25.25 18.15 -12.87
N GLY A 475 25.28 18.05 -14.20
CA GLY A 475 26.37 18.65 -14.98
C GLY A 475 27.73 18.07 -14.59
N SER A 476 28.68 18.93 -14.24
CA SER A 476 30.03 18.57 -13.76
C SER A 476 30.13 18.33 -12.25
N THR A 477 29.02 18.46 -11.52
CA THR A 477 28.99 18.37 -10.07
C THR A 477 28.55 16.98 -9.64
N THR A 478 29.37 16.32 -8.81
CA THR A 478 29.03 15.04 -8.17
C THR A 478 28.64 15.30 -6.71
N PHE A 479 27.50 14.76 -6.27
CA PHE A 479 27.07 14.84 -4.89
C PHE A 479 26.97 13.46 -4.24
N VAL A 480 27.24 13.46 -2.93
CA VAL A 480 27.06 12.32 -2.03
C VAL A 480 26.14 12.74 -0.91
N PHE A 481 25.10 11.96 -0.66
CA PHE A 481 24.14 12.21 0.41
C PHE A 481 24.00 10.98 1.30
N ASN A 482 23.93 11.18 2.61
CA ASN A 482 23.65 10.13 3.59
C ASN A 482 22.69 10.70 4.65
N SER A 483 21.59 10.00 4.91
CA SER A 483 20.67 10.30 6.02
C SER A 483 20.85 9.26 7.12
N CYS A 484 20.85 9.70 8.38
CA CYS A 484 21.04 8.77 9.50
C CYS A 484 20.25 9.18 10.74
N ASN A 485 19.81 8.17 11.48
CA ASN A 485 19.04 8.27 12.71
C ASN A 485 19.89 7.96 13.95
N SER A 486 21.22 7.95 13.82
CA SER A 486 22.17 7.76 14.92
C SER A 486 23.52 8.38 14.58
N THR A 487 24.20 8.93 15.58
CA THR A 487 25.45 9.68 15.45
C THR A 487 26.57 8.83 14.84
N ASN A 488 26.60 7.54 15.18
CA ASN A 488 27.59 6.59 14.67
C ASN A 488 27.47 6.38 13.14
N PHE A 489 26.26 6.47 12.57
CA PHE A 489 26.06 6.29 11.12
C PHE A 489 26.36 7.55 10.31
N CYS A 490 26.26 8.72 10.94
CA CYS A 490 26.47 10.00 10.26
C CYS A 490 27.93 10.47 10.19
N ASP A 491 28.78 9.98 11.09
CA ASP A 491 30.23 10.21 11.00
C ASP A 491 30.98 9.14 10.21
N THR A 492 30.29 8.05 9.81
CA THR A 492 30.87 7.09 8.88
C THR A 492 30.88 7.72 7.49
N LEU A 493 32.02 8.30 7.11
CA LEU A 493 32.24 8.87 5.77
C LEU A 493 31.83 7.83 4.72
N CYS A 494 31.11 8.27 3.68
CA CYS A 494 30.89 7.48 2.47
C CYS A 494 32.25 7.24 1.77
N GLN A 495 33.02 6.27 2.25
CA GLN A 495 34.44 6.10 1.94
C GLN A 495 34.70 5.48 0.54
N SER A 496 33.67 5.14 -0.23
CA SER A 496 33.82 4.27 -1.40
C SER A 496 33.47 4.87 -2.77
N ALA A 497 33.28 6.19 -2.89
CA ALA A 497 33.22 6.79 -4.22
C ALA A 497 34.62 7.05 -4.79
N PRO A 498 34.98 6.50 -5.96
CA PRO A 498 36.20 6.88 -6.65
C PRO A 498 36.03 8.29 -7.20
N PHE A 499 36.34 9.30 -6.39
CA PHE A 499 36.65 10.62 -6.94
C PHE A 499 37.96 10.47 -7.73
N PRO A 500 38.04 10.87 -9.00
CA PRO A 500 39.30 10.86 -9.72
C PRO A 500 40.27 11.81 -9.01
N LEU A 501 41.26 11.24 -8.32
CA LEU A 501 42.40 11.97 -7.80
C LEU A 501 43.18 12.50 -9.00
N THR A 502 42.95 13.75 -9.38
CA THR A 502 43.87 14.46 -10.28
C THR A 502 45.11 14.86 -9.50
N THR A 503 46.06 13.93 -9.34
CA THR A 503 47.45 14.26 -9.01
C THR A 503 48.16 14.73 -10.27
N SER A 504 48.02 16.01 -10.64
CA SER A 504 48.94 16.65 -11.58
C SER A 504 50.11 17.28 -10.83
N THR A 505 51.13 16.47 -10.51
CA THR A 505 52.47 17.01 -10.30
C THR A 505 53.03 17.40 -11.67
N ALA A 506 52.88 18.68 -12.02
CA ALA A 506 53.56 19.27 -13.17
C ALA A 506 55.05 19.44 -12.84
N SER A 507 55.88 18.47 -13.22
CA SER A 507 57.33 18.64 -13.32
C SER A 507 57.67 19.26 -14.66
N TRP A 508 58.13 20.51 -14.63
CA TRP A 508 58.80 21.14 -15.75
C TRP A 508 60.13 20.43 -16.03
N THR A 509 60.26 19.78 -17.18
CA THR A 509 61.57 19.52 -17.80
C THR A 509 61.49 19.85 -19.28
N THR A 510 62.34 20.80 -19.65
CA THR A 510 62.66 21.28 -20.99
C THR A 510 63.52 20.24 -21.70
N GLU A 511 63.08 19.68 -22.83
CA GLU A 511 64.00 19.10 -23.82
C GLU A 511 63.46 19.17 -25.26
N TYR A 512 63.99 20.18 -25.96
CA TYR A 512 64.43 20.29 -27.36
C TYR A 512 63.95 19.31 -28.47
N ASN A 513 63.44 19.92 -29.54
CA ASN A 513 63.17 19.47 -30.92
C ASN A 513 63.92 18.25 -31.51
N ARG A 514 63.16 17.35 -32.18
CA ARG A 514 63.38 16.95 -33.59
C ARG A 514 62.24 16.09 -34.20
N ASP A 515 61.74 16.56 -35.34
CA ASP A 515 61.18 15.87 -36.52
C ASP A 515 60.62 14.44 -36.41
N LYS A 516 59.33 14.27 -36.77
CA LYS A 516 58.86 13.78 -38.10
C LYS A 516 57.36 13.51 -38.05
N GLY A 517 56.61 14.06 -39.00
CA GLY A 517 55.19 13.75 -39.17
C GLY A 517 54.96 12.56 -40.08
N VAL A 518 53.84 11.84 -39.88
CA VAL A 518 53.13 11.07 -40.91
C VAL A 518 51.63 10.94 -40.51
N SER A 519 50.80 11.64 -41.29
CA SER A 519 49.39 11.40 -41.70
C SER A 519 48.37 10.64 -40.82
N ASN A 520 47.31 11.36 -40.44
CA ASN A 520 45.93 10.85 -40.45
C ASN A 520 45.27 11.22 -41.78
N LEU A 521 45.49 10.39 -42.80
CA LEU A 521 44.89 10.48 -44.14
C LEU A 521 44.22 9.15 -44.53
N SER A 522 43.42 8.55 -43.64
CA SER A 522 42.68 7.31 -43.95
C SER A 522 41.16 7.36 -43.72
N LEU A 523 40.62 8.43 -43.12
CA LEU A 523 39.17 8.53 -42.88
C LEU A 523 38.40 9.49 -43.81
N PHE A 524 39.08 10.27 -44.65
CA PHE A 524 38.42 11.20 -45.57
C PHE A 524 38.18 10.66 -46.99
N ILE A 525 38.79 9.53 -47.38
CA ILE A 525 38.69 8.99 -48.74
C ILE A 525 37.53 7.99 -48.89
N SER A 526 37.03 7.39 -47.80
CA SER A 526 35.94 6.40 -47.88
C SER A 526 34.54 6.99 -48.06
N MET A 527 34.33 8.31 -47.86
CA MET A 527 33.03 8.96 -48.05
C MET A 527 32.87 9.65 -49.40
N MET A 528 33.94 9.82 -50.19
CA MET A 528 33.90 10.52 -51.48
C MET A 528 33.76 9.57 -52.69
N ILE A 529 33.95 8.26 -52.53
CA ILE A 529 33.84 7.28 -53.63
C ILE A 529 32.40 6.82 -53.86
N SER A 530 31.50 6.92 -52.86
CA SER A 530 30.09 6.52 -53.01
C SER A 530 29.23 7.56 -53.73
N PHE A 531 29.71 8.79 -53.90
CA PHE A 531 28.94 9.88 -54.53
C PHE A 531 29.23 10.07 -56.03
N TRP A 532 30.25 9.40 -56.57
CA TRP A 532 30.62 9.48 -57.99
C TRP A 532 30.12 8.31 -58.86
N VAL A 533 29.59 7.23 -58.25
CA VAL A 533 29.09 6.05 -59.00
C VAL A 533 27.61 6.18 -59.40
N MET A 534 26.90 7.24 -58.97
CA MET A 534 25.49 7.48 -59.36
C MET A 534 25.30 8.50 -60.50
N ILE A 535 26.36 9.09 -61.07
CA ILE A 535 26.25 10.10 -62.16
C ILE A 535 26.77 9.58 -63.52
N VAL A 536 27.15 8.31 -63.64
CA VAL A 536 27.40 7.67 -64.94
C VAL A 536 26.62 6.37 -65.01
N LEU A 537 25.30 6.49 -65.11
CA LEU A 537 24.36 5.55 -65.74
C LEU A 537 22.93 6.12 -65.51
N HIS A 538 22.64 7.25 -66.13
CA HIS A 538 21.35 7.66 -66.72
C HIS A 538 21.59 8.85 -67.64
#